data_AF-A0A963RZG9-F1
#
_entry.id   AF-A0A963RZG9-F1
#
_cell.length_a   1.000
_cell.length_b   1.000
_cell.length_c   1.000
_cell.angle_alpha   90.00
_cell.angle_beta   90.00
_cell.angle_gamma   90.00
#
_symmetry.space_group_name_H-M   'P 1'
#
loop_
_entity.id
_entity.type
_entity.pdbx_description
1 polymer ?
#
loop_
_entity_poly.entity_id
_entity_poly.type
_entity_poly.pdbx_seq_one_letter_code
_entity_poly.pdbx_strand_id
1 'polypeptide(L)'
;NWQAMSYNPDTGLVYVPYMELGFRFTRAPDTFSGVVATPVGSDDEHEGKGALIAWDPVTQKPKWTVWHDWMWNGGTLSTAGDLVFQGTADGWLTAYDAEDGDVLWRFNTGLGIIAPPISYSWKGTQYVSLLVGWAGPNPYGNNLMPTGWRYNAQPRRLLTFKLDGKAKLPATAPYDETPHPLDDPDLVLASADVTAGETLYHMGCNGCHGGNLQSSGAPGPDLRESAIALDKDALWSVLHDGVLLSKGMPQFPGFTREQVGQIYSYIRAGARKELERQEKGSQPGAAEEKSRSISAG
;
A
#
# COMPACT_ATOMS: atom_id res chain seq x y z
N ASN A 1 -0.57 2.59 14.80
CA ASN A 1 0.39 2.71 13.67
C ASN A 1 1.65 3.43 14.16
N TRP A 2 2.66 3.64 13.33
CA TRP A 2 4.01 4.08 13.74
C TRP A 2 4.49 5.39 13.08
N GLN A 3 3.80 5.90 12.05
CA GLN A 3 4.18 7.14 11.38
C GLN A 3 4.16 8.29 12.38
N ALA A 4 5.25 9.05 12.41
CA ALA A 4 5.45 10.09 13.42
C ALA A 4 4.40 11.20 13.29
N MET A 5 3.85 11.63 14.41
CA MET A 5 3.21 12.94 14.53
C MET A 5 4.26 14.00 14.87
N SER A 6 3.92 15.27 14.72
CA SER A 6 4.77 16.41 15.11
C SER A 6 3.95 17.44 15.86
N TYR A 7 4.61 18.26 16.67
CA TYR A 7 3.98 19.33 17.46
C TYR A 7 4.63 20.65 17.09
N ASN A 8 3.84 21.70 16.88
CA ASN A 8 4.35 23.06 16.72
C ASN A 8 4.00 23.88 17.97
N PRO A 9 4.98 24.34 18.76
CA PRO A 9 4.71 25.15 19.94
C PRO A 9 4.13 26.53 19.63
N ASP A 10 4.35 27.08 18.43
CA ASP A 10 3.87 28.40 18.05
C ASP A 10 2.36 28.40 17.79
N THR A 11 1.84 27.34 17.15
CA THR A 11 0.40 27.13 16.94
C THR A 11 -0.27 26.38 18.09
N GLY A 12 0.50 25.63 18.88
CA GLY A 12 -0.01 24.75 19.92
C GLY A 12 -0.66 23.46 19.39
N LEU A 13 -0.47 23.12 18.11
CA LEU A 13 -1.15 22.01 17.45
C LEU A 13 -0.25 20.77 17.27
N VAL A 14 -0.87 19.59 17.31
CA VAL A 14 -0.26 18.29 16.97
C VAL A 14 -0.76 17.83 15.61
N TYR A 15 0.14 17.56 14.66
CA TYR A 15 -0.19 17.14 13.30
C TYR A 15 -0.12 15.62 13.16
N VAL A 16 -1.29 14.98 13.06
CA VAL A 16 -1.48 13.54 13.15
C VAL A 16 -1.76 12.94 11.76
N PRO A 17 -0.97 11.95 11.30
CA PRO A 17 -1.30 11.15 10.12
C PRO A 17 -2.41 10.14 10.49
N TYR A 18 -3.66 10.58 10.33
CA TYR A 18 -4.86 9.81 10.61
C TYR A 18 -5.12 8.75 9.53
N MET A 19 -5.75 7.65 9.94
CA MET A 19 -6.24 6.60 9.05
C MET A 19 -7.55 6.04 9.59
N GLU A 20 -8.46 5.71 8.68
CA GLU A 20 -9.76 5.16 8.99
C GLU A 20 -9.94 3.79 8.35
N LEU A 21 -10.09 2.78 9.19
CA LEU A 21 -10.30 1.40 8.75
C LEU A 21 -11.02 0.58 9.82
N GLY A 22 -12.16 -0.01 9.45
CA GLY A 22 -12.98 -0.82 10.33
C GLY A 22 -12.59 -2.30 10.30
N PHE A 23 -12.43 -2.91 11.48
CA PHE A 23 -12.21 -4.36 11.61
C PHE A 23 -13.23 -5.03 12.50
N ARG A 24 -13.71 -6.20 12.05
CA ARG A 24 -14.36 -7.20 12.89
C ARG A 24 -13.31 -8.14 13.43
N PHE A 25 -13.24 -8.24 14.75
CA PHE A 25 -12.38 -9.18 15.45
C PHE A 25 -13.20 -10.40 15.89
N THR A 26 -12.76 -11.59 15.49
CA THR A 26 -13.38 -12.87 15.88
C THR A 26 -12.37 -13.72 16.62
N ARG A 27 -12.82 -14.37 17.71
CA ARG A 27 -11.98 -15.27 18.51
C ARG A 27 -11.54 -16.46 17.65
N ALA A 28 -10.25 -16.72 17.61
CA ALA A 28 -9.65 -17.80 16.83
C ALA A 28 -8.45 -18.39 17.61
N PRO A 29 -8.70 -19.23 18.62
CA PRO A 29 -7.69 -19.65 19.59
C PRO A 29 -6.54 -20.46 18.96
N ASP A 30 -6.78 -21.07 17.81
CA ASP A 30 -5.79 -21.88 17.09
C ASP A 30 -4.85 -21.04 16.19
N THR A 31 -5.06 -19.72 16.13
CA THR A 31 -4.18 -18.79 15.39
C THR A 31 -3.10 -18.21 16.31
N PHE A 32 -1.98 -17.76 15.74
CA PHE A 32 -0.89 -17.14 16.50
C PHE A 32 -1.34 -15.95 17.38
N SER A 33 -2.26 -15.12 16.87
CA SER A 33 -2.80 -13.95 17.57
C SER A 33 -3.98 -14.27 18.50
N GLY A 34 -4.55 -15.47 18.43
CA GLY A 34 -5.79 -15.83 19.14
C GLY A 34 -7.06 -15.12 18.61
N VAL A 35 -6.91 -14.27 17.58
CA VAL A 35 -7.96 -13.48 16.94
C VAL A 35 -7.72 -13.36 15.45
N VAL A 36 -8.81 -13.37 14.68
CA VAL A 36 -8.82 -13.03 13.26
C VAL A 36 -9.46 -11.64 13.12
N ALA A 37 -8.77 -10.74 12.41
CA ALA A 37 -9.27 -9.44 12.04
C ALA A 37 -9.69 -9.45 10.57
N THR A 38 -10.96 -9.19 10.31
CA THR A 38 -11.51 -9.06 8.95
C THR A 38 -11.97 -7.64 8.72
N PRO A 39 -11.57 -6.97 7.62
CA PRO A 39 -12.13 -5.67 7.26
C PRO A 39 -13.66 -5.72 7.25
N VAL A 40 -14.31 -4.71 7.82
CA VAL A 40 -15.78 -4.66 7.87
C VAL A 40 -16.35 -4.31 6.49
N GLY A 41 -15.64 -3.45 5.74
CA GLY A 41 -16.15 -2.90 4.48
C GLY A 41 -17.42 -2.11 4.75
N SER A 42 -17.28 -0.94 5.39
CA SER A 42 -18.42 -0.07 5.65
C SER A 42 -18.75 0.80 4.44
N ASP A 43 -19.99 1.29 4.37
CA ASP A 43 -20.40 2.31 3.40
C ASP A 43 -19.92 3.72 3.79
N ASP A 44 -19.05 3.84 4.80
CA ASP A 44 -18.47 5.13 5.19
C ASP A 44 -17.55 5.64 4.08
N GLU A 45 -17.75 6.90 3.69
CA GLU A 45 -16.97 7.52 2.62
C GLU A 45 -15.48 7.69 2.96
N HIS A 46 -15.10 7.54 4.22
CA HIS A 46 -13.73 7.58 4.73
C HIS A 46 -13.12 6.21 5.02
N GLU A 47 -13.88 5.11 4.88
CA GLU A 47 -13.33 3.76 4.97
C GLU A 47 -12.21 3.60 3.93
N GLY A 48 -11.00 3.23 4.37
CA GLY A 48 -9.87 3.10 3.45
C GLY A 48 -9.01 4.37 3.33
N LYS A 49 -9.49 5.51 3.83
CA LYS A 49 -8.87 6.83 3.65
C LYS A 49 -7.94 7.21 4.81
N GLY A 50 -7.12 8.21 4.54
CA GLY A 50 -6.28 8.87 5.54
C GLY A 50 -6.56 10.35 5.61
N ALA A 51 -6.04 10.99 6.64
CA ALA A 51 -6.06 12.44 6.72
C ALA A 51 -4.82 12.98 7.43
N LEU A 52 -4.52 14.26 7.22
CA LEU A 52 -3.69 15.05 8.11
C LEU A 52 -4.61 15.85 9.02
N ILE A 53 -4.61 15.53 10.31
CA ILE A 53 -5.39 16.25 11.31
C ILE A 53 -4.45 17.16 12.09
N ALA A 54 -4.73 18.47 12.13
CA ALA A 54 -4.15 19.33 13.15
C ALA A 54 -5.04 19.31 14.39
N TRP A 55 -4.57 18.63 15.42
CA TRP A 55 -5.27 18.44 16.67
C TRP A 55 -4.83 19.47 17.70
N ASP A 56 -5.79 20.17 18.29
CA ASP A 56 -5.54 21.00 19.48
C ASP A 56 -5.63 20.11 20.73
N PRO A 57 -4.51 19.84 21.42
CA PRO A 57 -4.52 18.97 22.60
C PRO A 57 -5.15 19.64 23.83
N VAL A 58 -5.26 20.97 23.86
CA VAL A 58 -5.86 21.73 24.97
C VAL A 58 -7.37 21.68 24.87
N THR A 59 -7.92 22.00 23.69
CA THR A 59 -9.38 21.98 23.47
C THR A 59 -9.92 20.60 23.09
N GLN A 60 -9.03 19.65 22.78
CA GLN A 60 -9.34 18.28 22.36
C GLN A 60 -10.22 18.23 21.12
N LYS A 61 -9.89 19.05 20.13
CA LYS A 61 -10.66 19.17 18.88
C LYS A 61 -9.73 19.28 17.68
N PRO A 62 -10.15 18.80 16.50
CA PRO A 62 -9.45 19.11 15.28
C PRO A 62 -9.61 20.61 14.99
N LYS A 63 -8.50 21.30 14.74
CA LYS A 63 -8.48 22.67 14.24
C LYS A 63 -8.81 22.68 12.75
N TRP A 64 -8.21 21.75 12.01
CA TRP A 64 -8.49 21.48 10.60
C TRP A 64 -8.12 20.04 10.25
N THR A 65 -8.63 19.57 9.11
CA THR A 65 -8.39 18.24 8.57
C THR A 65 -8.19 18.33 7.06
N VAL A 66 -7.13 17.71 6.54
CA VAL A 66 -6.92 17.52 5.09
C VAL A 66 -7.06 16.03 4.78
N TRP A 67 -8.07 15.66 3.99
CA TRP A 67 -8.32 14.28 3.59
C TRP A 67 -7.43 13.84 2.43
N HIS A 68 -7.01 12.59 2.46
CA HIS A 68 -6.24 11.90 1.43
C HIS A 68 -7.05 10.73 0.88
N ASP A 69 -6.90 10.45 -0.41
CA ASP A 69 -7.61 9.33 -1.06
C ASP A 69 -7.27 7.97 -0.45
N TRP A 70 -6.05 7.84 0.08
CA TRP A 70 -5.54 6.60 0.65
C TRP A 70 -5.08 6.78 2.09
N MET A 71 -5.26 5.76 2.92
CA MET A 71 -4.64 5.68 4.25
C MET A 71 -3.11 5.47 4.17
N TRP A 72 -2.47 5.15 5.30
CA TRP A 72 -1.04 4.76 5.36
C TRP A 72 -0.05 5.85 4.92
N ASN A 73 -0.48 7.11 4.95
CA ASN A 73 0.38 8.26 4.67
C ASN A 73 1.54 8.36 5.66
N GLY A 74 2.60 9.04 5.24
CA GLY A 74 3.81 9.22 6.02
C GLY A 74 3.66 10.12 7.24
N GLY A 75 4.69 10.09 8.08
CA GLY A 75 4.76 10.94 9.26
C GLY A 75 4.94 12.41 8.90
N THR A 76 4.79 13.26 9.91
CA THR A 76 4.78 14.72 9.76
C THR A 76 6.02 15.38 10.33
N LEU A 77 6.34 16.58 9.83
CA LEU A 77 7.37 17.48 10.35
C LEU A 77 6.81 18.90 10.41
N SER A 78 6.71 19.47 11.61
CA SER A 78 6.42 20.90 11.80
C SER A 78 7.70 21.73 11.89
N THR A 79 7.64 23.00 11.50
CA THR A 79 8.75 23.96 11.63
C THR A 79 8.26 25.31 12.14
N ALA A 80 9.15 26.11 12.74
CA ALA A 80 8.86 27.48 13.20
C ALA A 80 8.67 28.51 12.06
N GLY A 81 8.63 28.06 10.80
CA GLY A 81 8.27 28.88 9.65
C GLY A 81 6.80 28.72 9.26
N ASP A 82 5.96 28.27 10.20
CA ASP A 82 4.52 27.97 10.01
C ASP A 82 4.23 26.96 8.90
N LEU A 83 5.10 25.94 8.80
CA LEU A 83 4.96 24.86 7.83
C LEU A 83 4.83 23.49 8.50
N VAL A 84 4.00 22.64 7.90
CA VAL A 84 3.93 21.20 8.16
C VAL A 84 4.24 20.43 6.89
N PHE A 85 5.22 19.54 6.92
CA PHE A 85 5.54 18.65 5.82
C PHE A 85 4.97 17.25 6.06
N GLN A 86 4.38 16.65 5.03
CA GLN A 86 3.94 15.25 5.06
C GLN A 86 4.18 14.60 3.70
N GLY A 87 4.67 13.36 3.71
CA GLY A 87 4.63 12.50 2.53
C GLY A 87 3.36 11.65 2.49
N THR A 88 2.76 11.44 1.33
CA THR A 88 1.50 10.71 1.17
C THR A 88 1.67 9.39 0.40
N ALA A 89 0.68 8.50 0.53
CA ALA A 89 0.69 7.17 -0.08
C ALA A 89 0.68 7.19 -1.62
N ASP A 90 0.14 8.25 -2.22
CA ASP A 90 0.16 8.52 -3.67
C ASP A 90 1.47 9.20 -4.15
N GLY A 91 2.42 9.42 -3.24
CA GLY A 91 3.81 9.75 -3.57
C GLY A 91 4.13 11.25 -3.60
N TRP A 92 3.26 12.10 -3.07
CA TRP A 92 3.56 13.52 -2.91
C TRP A 92 4.26 13.80 -1.58
N LEU A 93 5.28 14.65 -1.61
CA LEU A 93 5.70 15.41 -0.45
C LEU A 93 5.00 16.77 -0.52
N THR A 94 4.23 17.10 0.50
CA THR A 94 3.45 18.34 0.58
C THR A 94 3.88 19.15 1.78
N ALA A 95 3.98 20.47 1.61
CA ALA A 95 4.10 21.45 2.67
C ALA A 95 2.77 22.20 2.80
N TYR A 96 2.20 22.16 3.99
CA TYR A 96 0.96 22.81 4.37
C TYR A 96 1.26 24.01 5.26
N ASP A 97 0.39 25.02 5.20
CA ASP A 97 0.30 26.03 6.25
C ASP A 97 -0.08 25.36 7.59
N ALA A 98 0.63 25.73 8.64
CA ALA A 98 0.49 25.12 9.96
C ALA A 98 -0.82 25.50 10.69
N GLU A 99 -1.44 26.64 10.34
CA GLU A 99 -2.61 27.19 11.03
C GLU A 99 -3.94 26.74 10.44
N ASP A 100 -4.02 26.57 9.11
CA ASP A 100 -5.26 26.26 8.39
C ASP A 100 -5.21 25.02 7.48
N GLY A 101 -4.01 24.49 7.21
CA GLY A 101 -3.82 23.29 6.40
C GLY A 101 -3.79 23.54 4.89
N ASP A 102 -3.71 24.79 4.44
CA ASP A 102 -3.63 25.13 3.02
C ASP A 102 -2.36 24.54 2.37
N VAL A 103 -2.49 24.01 1.15
CA VAL A 103 -1.35 23.49 0.39
C VAL A 103 -0.52 24.63 -0.17
N LEU A 104 0.67 24.85 0.40
CA LEU A 104 1.59 25.90 -0.04
C LEU A 104 2.58 25.40 -1.10
N TRP A 105 2.96 24.12 -1.03
CA TRP A 105 3.87 23.51 -1.99
C TRP A 105 3.71 21.99 -2.02
N ARG A 106 3.91 21.38 -3.18
CA ARG A 106 3.98 19.92 -3.30
C ARG A 106 4.92 19.46 -4.40
N PHE A 107 5.47 18.26 -4.24
CA PHE A 107 6.36 17.63 -5.21
C PHE A 107 6.10 16.13 -5.30
N ASN A 108 5.91 15.63 -6.53
CA ASN A 108 5.75 14.20 -6.78
C ASN A 108 7.11 13.49 -6.72
N THR A 109 7.27 12.58 -5.77
CA THR A 109 8.52 11.87 -5.50
C THR A 109 8.69 10.56 -6.30
N GLY A 110 7.65 10.18 -7.05
CA GLY A 110 7.63 9.00 -7.92
C GLY A 110 7.39 7.67 -7.21
N LEU A 111 7.08 7.68 -5.91
CA LEU A 111 6.72 6.49 -5.11
C LEU A 111 6.06 6.92 -3.80
N GLY A 112 5.13 6.12 -3.28
CA GLY A 112 4.47 6.35 -1.98
C GLY A 112 5.45 6.51 -0.81
N ILE A 113 5.08 7.35 0.15
CA ILE A 113 5.93 7.73 1.29
C ILE A 113 5.23 7.36 2.59
N ILE A 114 5.97 6.68 3.46
CA ILE A 114 5.53 6.33 4.83
C ILE A 114 6.45 6.93 5.91
N ALA A 115 7.68 7.32 5.55
CA ALA A 115 8.64 7.89 6.49
C ALA A 115 8.35 9.38 6.77
N PRO A 116 8.63 9.87 7.99
CA PRO A 116 8.55 11.30 8.27
C PRO A 116 9.68 12.08 7.57
N PRO A 117 9.43 13.32 7.12
CA PRO A 117 10.49 14.24 6.74
C PRO A 117 11.35 14.67 7.94
N ILE A 118 12.57 15.14 7.66
CA ILE A 118 13.43 15.85 8.61
C ILE A 118 13.89 17.18 8.02
N SER A 119 14.19 18.17 8.86
CA SER A 119 14.87 19.40 8.44
C SER A 119 16.19 19.59 9.20
N TYR A 120 17.18 20.15 8.52
CA TYR A 120 18.48 20.49 9.09
C TYR A 120 19.09 21.66 8.32
N SER A 121 20.12 22.28 8.90
CA SER A 121 20.90 23.30 8.20
C SER A 121 22.32 22.79 7.93
N TRP A 122 22.88 23.22 6.80
CA TRP A 122 24.29 23.00 6.47
C TRP A 122 24.85 24.23 5.77
N LYS A 123 25.92 24.80 6.34
CA LYS A 123 26.57 26.03 5.87
C LYS A 123 25.57 27.18 5.61
N GLY A 124 24.65 27.38 6.56
CA GLY A 124 23.64 28.45 6.49
C GLY A 124 22.49 28.22 5.52
N THR A 125 22.43 27.07 4.83
CA THR A 125 21.28 26.68 4.00
C THR A 125 20.43 25.67 4.74
N GLN A 126 19.11 25.88 4.79
CA GLN A 126 18.17 24.90 5.31
C GLN A 126 17.83 23.85 4.24
N TYR A 127 17.71 22.60 4.67
CA TYR A 127 17.32 21.46 3.87
C TYR A 127 16.14 20.74 4.51
N VAL A 128 15.30 20.13 3.68
CA VAL A 128 14.27 19.16 4.09
C VAL A 128 14.60 17.85 3.39
N SER A 129 14.68 16.74 4.12
CA SER A 129 14.98 15.43 3.54
C SER A 129 14.00 14.37 3.98
N LEU A 130 13.77 13.38 3.14
CA LEU A 130 12.96 12.22 3.49
C LEU A 130 13.41 10.96 2.74
N LEU A 131 13.09 9.82 3.33
CA LEU A 131 13.17 8.53 2.67
C LEU A 131 11.87 8.27 1.88
N VAL A 132 12.00 8.22 0.57
CA VAL A 132 10.93 7.84 -0.35
C VAL A 132 11.00 6.33 -0.56
N GLY A 133 9.95 5.65 -0.12
CA GLY A 133 9.90 4.19 -0.17
C GLY A 133 8.56 3.68 0.34
N TRP A 134 7.90 2.90 -0.50
CA TRP A 134 6.64 2.26 -0.17
C TRP A 134 6.85 0.93 0.55
N ALA A 135 6.13 0.76 1.65
CA ALA A 135 5.93 -0.51 2.35
C ALA A 135 4.48 -0.55 2.81
N GLY A 136 3.60 -0.87 1.85
CA GLY A 136 2.15 -0.85 2.03
C GLY A 136 1.65 -1.85 3.07
N PRO A 137 0.39 -1.73 3.51
CA PRO A 137 -0.17 -2.58 4.56
C PRO A 137 -0.70 -3.90 3.97
N ASN A 138 0.22 -4.74 3.51
CA ASN A 138 -0.06 -5.96 2.76
C ASN A 138 -1.12 -6.94 3.33
N PRO A 139 -1.26 -7.14 4.65
CA PRO A 139 -2.31 -7.98 5.20
C PRO A 139 -3.73 -7.55 4.77
N TYR A 140 -3.94 -6.29 4.41
CA TYR A 140 -5.22 -5.74 3.95
C TYR A 140 -5.39 -5.82 2.42
N GLY A 141 -4.31 -6.19 1.71
CA GLY A 141 -4.27 -6.27 0.25
C GLY A 141 -4.46 -4.93 -0.46
N ASN A 142 -4.57 -4.98 -1.79
CA ASN A 142 -4.77 -3.81 -2.64
C ASN A 142 -6.23 -3.31 -2.68
N ASN A 143 -7.21 -4.10 -2.22
CA ASN A 143 -8.64 -3.76 -2.35
C ASN A 143 -9.05 -2.49 -1.58
N LEU A 144 -8.41 -2.23 -0.45
CA LEU A 144 -8.67 -1.04 0.37
C LEU A 144 -7.75 0.14 0.03
N MET A 145 -6.71 -0.12 -0.76
CA MET A 145 -5.65 0.83 -1.08
C MET A 145 -5.01 0.52 -2.44
N PRO A 146 -5.73 0.69 -3.56
CA PRO A 146 -5.22 0.45 -4.90
C PRO A 146 -4.22 1.54 -5.34
N THR A 147 -3.14 1.72 -4.59
CA THR A 147 -2.10 2.74 -4.84
C THR A 147 -1.34 2.55 -6.15
N GLY A 148 -1.43 1.35 -6.75
CA GLY A 148 -0.81 1.04 -8.02
C GLY A 148 0.71 0.86 -7.98
N TRP A 149 1.32 0.86 -6.79
CA TRP A 149 2.75 0.56 -6.65
C TRP A 149 3.04 -0.90 -6.97
N ARG A 150 4.19 -1.16 -7.63
CA ARG A 150 4.61 -2.51 -8.00
C ARG A 150 5.97 -2.83 -7.40
N TYR A 151 6.12 -4.08 -6.99
CA TYR A 151 7.35 -4.55 -6.35
C TYR A 151 8.55 -4.34 -7.27
N ASN A 152 9.52 -3.56 -6.79
CA ASN A 152 10.74 -3.15 -7.51
C ASN A 152 10.54 -2.34 -8.81
N ALA A 153 9.34 -1.84 -9.11
CA ALA A 153 9.13 -1.00 -10.29
C ALA A 153 9.63 0.43 -10.07
N GLN A 154 9.46 0.96 -8.86
CA GLN A 154 9.93 2.29 -8.46
C GLN A 154 11.13 2.17 -7.50
N PRO A 155 12.25 2.89 -7.74
CA PRO A 155 13.39 2.87 -6.83
C PRO A 155 13.10 3.63 -5.55
N ARG A 156 13.59 3.09 -4.43
CA ARG A 156 13.63 3.79 -3.13
C ARG A 156 14.73 4.84 -3.14
N ARG A 157 14.49 6.03 -2.57
CA ARG A 157 15.41 7.17 -2.63
C ARG A 157 15.48 7.93 -1.31
N LEU A 158 16.63 8.56 -1.06
CA LEU A 158 16.71 9.72 -0.19
C LEU A 158 16.54 10.96 -1.07
N LEU A 159 15.50 11.75 -0.83
CA LEU A 159 15.32 13.04 -1.48
C LEU A 159 15.61 14.17 -0.51
N THR A 160 16.28 15.21 -1.00
CA THR A 160 16.64 16.39 -0.23
C THR A 160 16.27 17.65 -1.02
N PHE A 161 15.53 18.54 -0.37
CA PHE A 161 14.99 19.78 -0.89
C PHE A 161 15.65 20.97 -0.19
N LYS A 162 15.77 22.06 -0.92
CA LYS A 162 16.12 23.40 -0.41
C LYS A 162 15.48 24.44 -1.32
N LEU A 163 15.42 25.69 -0.85
CA LEU A 163 15.03 26.82 -1.69
C LEU A 163 15.91 26.89 -2.96
N ASP A 164 15.27 27.20 -4.08
CA ASP A 164 15.87 27.32 -5.42
C ASP A 164 16.64 26.07 -5.90
N GLY A 165 16.35 24.90 -5.33
CA GLY A 165 16.91 23.63 -5.79
C GLY A 165 16.53 23.34 -7.25
N LYS A 166 17.53 22.99 -8.08
CA LYS A 166 17.34 22.73 -9.52
C LYS A 166 17.60 21.28 -9.94
N ALA A 167 17.83 20.40 -8.97
CA ALA A 167 18.01 18.98 -9.25
C ALA A 167 16.73 18.40 -9.87
N LYS A 168 16.88 17.56 -10.90
CA LYS A 168 15.75 16.87 -11.52
C LYS A 168 15.66 15.46 -10.97
N LEU A 169 14.47 15.05 -10.57
CA LEU A 169 14.20 13.67 -10.20
C LEU A 169 14.24 12.79 -11.46
N PRO A 170 15.04 11.71 -11.50
CA PRO A 170 14.99 10.75 -12.60
C PRO A 170 13.60 10.12 -12.68
N ALA A 171 13.08 9.97 -13.91
CA ALA A 171 11.79 9.33 -14.16
C ALA A 171 11.74 7.92 -13.56
N THR A 172 10.55 7.53 -13.09
CA THR A 172 10.24 6.19 -12.59
C THR A 172 9.10 5.60 -13.39
N ALA A 173 8.89 4.28 -13.25
CA ALA A 173 7.66 3.66 -13.72
C ALA A 173 6.45 4.41 -13.11
N PRO A 174 5.42 4.72 -13.91
CA PRO A 174 4.20 5.32 -13.39
C PRO A 174 3.54 4.37 -12.37
N TYR A 175 2.66 4.91 -11.54
CA TYR A 175 1.76 4.06 -10.76
C TYR A 175 0.78 3.38 -11.73
N ASP A 176 0.39 2.15 -11.41
CA ASP A 176 -0.54 1.38 -12.24
C ASP A 176 -1.52 0.63 -11.34
N GLU A 177 -2.75 1.10 -11.30
CA GLU A 177 -3.79 0.50 -10.46
C GLU A 177 -4.35 -0.80 -11.06
N THR A 178 -4.03 -1.09 -12.34
CA THR A 178 -4.54 -2.27 -13.05
C THR A 178 -3.61 -3.44 -12.84
N PRO A 179 -4.04 -4.53 -12.18
CA PRO A 179 -3.24 -5.74 -12.12
C PRO A 179 -3.01 -6.30 -13.53
N HIS A 180 -1.85 -6.90 -13.77
CA HIS A 180 -1.54 -7.59 -15.05
C HIS A 180 -1.32 -9.08 -14.85
N PRO A 181 -2.38 -9.86 -14.54
CA PRO A 181 -2.23 -11.28 -14.31
C PRO A 181 -1.71 -12.00 -15.55
N LEU A 182 -0.86 -12.98 -15.33
CA LEU A 182 -0.46 -13.93 -16.37
C LEU A 182 -1.32 -15.18 -16.23
N ASP A 183 -1.76 -15.76 -17.35
CA ASP A 183 -2.48 -17.03 -17.36
C ASP A 183 -1.92 -17.98 -18.44
N ASP A 184 -2.06 -19.27 -18.17
CA ASP A 184 -1.89 -20.33 -19.15
C ASP A 184 -3.29 -20.89 -19.47
N PRO A 185 -3.87 -20.62 -20.65
CA PRO A 185 -5.25 -21.01 -20.95
C PRO A 185 -5.45 -22.53 -21.00
N ASP A 186 -4.39 -23.30 -21.26
CA ASP A 186 -4.47 -24.76 -21.38
C ASP A 186 -4.41 -25.47 -20.02
N LEU A 187 -4.07 -24.74 -18.96
CA LEU A 187 -3.98 -25.29 -17.61
C LEU A 187 -5.36 -25.67 -17.06
N VAL A 188 -5.54 -26.94 -16.71
CA VAL A 188 -6.74 -27.40 -16.01
C VAL A 188 -6.52 -27.33 -14.50
N LEU A 189 -7.40 -26.59 -13.81
CA LEU A 189 -7.34 -26.41 -12.36
C LEU A 189 -8.41 -27.25 -11.68
N ALA A 190 -8.00 -28.17 -10.80
CA ALA A 190 -8.92 -28.91 -9.95
C ALA A 190 -9.40 -28.01 -8.81
N SER A 191 -10.72 -27.90 -8.61
CA SER A 191 -11.32 -27.08 -7.56
C SER A 191 -10.79 -27.41 -6.16
N ALA A 192 -10.61 -28.71 -5.86
CA ALA A 192 -10.03 -29.16 -4.60
C ALA A 192 -8.60 -28.62 -4.36
N ASP A 193 -7.77 -28.57 -5.40
CA ASP A 193 -6.41 -28.04 -5.29
C ASP A 193 -6.40 -26.52 -5.08
N VAL A 194 -7.34 -25.81 -5.71
CA VAL A 194 -7.50 -24.36 -5.51
C VAL A 194 -7.88 -24.06 -4.06
N THR A 195 -8.85 -24.78 -3.50
CA THR A 195 -9.27 -24.60 -2.09
C THR A 195 -8.17 -24.98 -1.09
N ALA A 196 -7.44 -26.07 -1.34
CA ALA A 196 -6.30 -26.45 -0.50
C ALA A 196 -5.18 -25.39 -0.57
N GLY A 197 -4.90 -24.89 -1.78
CA GLY A 197 -3.91 -23.85 -2.04
C GLY A 197 -4.22 -22.51 -1.37
N GLU A 198 -5.50 -22.12 -1.34
CA GLU A 198 -5.97 -20.93 -0.63
C GLU A 198 -5.59 -20.99 0.85
N THR A 199 -5.88 -22.12 1.50
CA THR A 199 -5.55 -22.33 2.91
C THR A 199 -4.04 -22.18 3.16
N LEU A 200 -3.22 -22.84 2.33
CA LEU A 200 -1.76 -22.78 2.43
C LEU A 200 -1.22 -21.35 2.20
N TYR A 201 -1.78 -20.63 1.22
CA TYR A 201 -1.42 -19.24 0.94
C TYR A 201 -1.69 -18.32 2.13
N HIS A 202 -2.86 -18.46 2.76
CA HIS A 202 -3.21 -17.66 3.93
C HIS A 202 -2.34 -17.93 5.16
N MET A 203 -1.78 -19.14 5.27
CA MET A 203 -0.89 -19.50 6.37
C MET A 203 0.53 -18.95 6.23
N GLY A 204 1.04 -18.78 5.00
CA GLY A 204 2.46 -18.49 4.77
C GLY A 204 2.80 -17.33 3.85
N CYS A 205 1.88 -16.85 3.03
CA CYS A 205 2.20 -15.98 1.89
C CYS A 205 1.57 -14.59 1.98
N ASN A 206 0.34 -14.48 2.52
CA ASN A 206 -0.46 -13.27 2.47
C ASN A 206 0.21 -12.02 3.09
N GLY A 207 1.02 -12.18 4.14
CA GLY A 207 1.74 -11.06 4.76
C GLY A 207 2.75 -10.37 3.83
N CYS A 208 3.30 -11.10 2.85
CA CYS A 208 4.28 -10.57 1.89
C CYS A 208 3.71 -10.39 0.48
N HIS A 209 2.72 -11.18 0.09
CA HIS A 209 2.16 -11.18 -1.27
C HIS A 209 0.73 -10.61 -1.34
N GLY A 210 0.20 -10.09 -0.24
CA GLY A 210 -1.11 -9.46 -0.16
C GLY A 210 -2.22 -10.36 0.36
N GLY A 211 -3.25 -9.79 0.97
CA GLY A 211 -4.49 -10.51 1.25
C GLY A 211 -5.16 -10.98 -0.05
N ASN A 212 -5.61 -12.24 -0.13
CA ASN A 212 -6.34 -12.79 -1.27
C ASN A 212 -5.64 -12.58 -2.62
N LEU A 213 -4.31 -12.78 -2.68
CA LEU A 213 -3.47 -12.58 -3.87
C LEU A 213 -3.35 -11.13 -4.36
N GLN A 214 -3.78 -10.14 -3.59
CA GLN A 214 -3.75 -8.73 -3.98
C GLN A 214 -2.62 -8.00 -3.27
N SER A 215 -1.41 -8.02 -3.86
CA SER A 215 -0.26 -7.33 -3.27
C SER A 215 -0.43 -5.81 -3.31
N SER A 216 0.01 -5.12 -2.26
CA SER A 216 0.12 -3.64 -2.24
C SER A 216 1.41 -3.13 -2.89
N GLY A 217 2.21 -4.02 -3.50
CA GLY A 217 3.47 -3.69 -4.17
C GLY A 217 4.72 -3.82 -3.28
N ALA A 218 4.59 -4.12 -1.99
CA ALA A 218 5.71 -4.41 -1.09
C ALA A 218 5.24 -5.16 0.18
N PRO A 219 6.06 -6.05 0.80
CA PRO A 219 7.45 -6.35 0.45
C PRO A 219 7.63 -7.45 -0.59
N GLY A 220 6.56 -8.07 -1.11
CA GLY A 220 6.62 -9.07 -2.16
C GLY A 220 5.81 -8.68 -3.41
N PRO A 221 6.11 -9.28 -4.58
CA PRO A 221 5.34 -9.06 -5.79
C PRO A 221 3.93 -9.61 -5.69
N ASP A 222 3.03 -9.09 -6.53
CA ASP A 222 1.75 -9.75 -6.80
C ASP A 222 2.01 -11.08 -7.52
N LEU A 223 1.62 -12.19 -6.92
CA LEU A 223 1.90 -13.52 -7.46
C LEU A 223 1.10 -13.81 -8.74
N ARG A 224 -0.01 -13.10 -8.98
CA ARG A 224 -0.82 -13.25 -10.20
C ARG A 224 -0.04 -12.77 -11.43
N GLU A 225 0.81 -11.75 -11.26
CA GLU A 225 1.65 -11.16 -12.32
C GLU A 225 3.01 -11.87 -12.48
N SER A 226 3.30 -12.87 -11.64
CA SER A 226 4.61 -13.51 -11.60
C SER A 226 4.75 -14.61 -12.67
N ALA A 227 5.72 -14.47 -13.57
CA ALA A 227 6.10 -15.51 -14.51
C ALA A 227 6.68 -16.76 -13.83
N ILE A 228 7.30 -16.62 -12.65
CA ILE A 228 7.76 -17.77 -11.86
C ILE A 228 6.56 -18.64 -11.46
N ALA A 229 5.43 -18.01 -11.11
CA ALA A 229 4.23 -18.71 -10.70
C ALA A 229 3.42 -19.28 -11.90
N LEU A 230 3.93 -19.21 -13.14
CA LEU A 230 3.41 -19.94 -14.29
C LEU A 230 3.98 -21.36 -14.38
N ASP A 231 5.12 -21.63 -13.74
CA ASP A 231 5.81 -22.91 -13.79
C ASP A 231 5.91 -23.54 -12.40
N LYS A 232 5.43 -24.79 -12.27
CA LYS A 232 5.38 -25.51 -10.98
C LYS A 232 6.77 -25.83 -10.44
N ASP A 233 7.75 -26.15 -11.30
CA ASP A 233 9.11 -26.49 -10.88
C ASP A 233 9.91 -25.23 -10.53
N ALA A 234 9.67 -24.12 -11.24
CA ALA A 234 10.20 -22.81 -10.85
C ALA A 234 9.63 -22.38 -9.48
N LEU A 235 8.32 -22.53 -9.27
CA LEU A 235 7.69 -22.24 -7.98
C LEU A 235 8.23 -23.15 -6.86
N TRP A 236 8.43 -24.45 -7.14
CA TRP A 236 9.08 -25.39 -6.23
C TRP A 236 10.48 -24.91 -5.85
N SER A 237 11.30 -24.52 -6.82
CA SER A 237 12.66 -24.05 -6.56
C SER A 237 12.68 -22.80 -5.66
N VAL A 238 11.68 -21.92 -5.80
CA VAL A 238 11.54 -20.74 -4.93
C VAL A 238 11.07 -21.11 -3.53
N LEU A 239 9.99 -21.89 -3.42
CA LEU A 239 9.35 -22.18 -2.14
C LEU A 239 10.12 -23.21 -1.32
N HIS A 240 10.60 -24.28 -1.94
CA HIS A 240 11.25 -25.38 -1.24
C HIS A 240 12.78 -25.23 -1.23
N ASP A 241 13.39 -25.01 -2.40
CA ASP A 241 14.86 -24.99 -2.52
C ASP A 241 15.48 -23.63 -2.16
N GLY A 242 14.65 -22.60 -1.94
CA GLY A 242 15.08 -21.32 -1.40
C GLY A 242 15.94 -20.49 -2.35
N VAL A 243 15.79 -20.62 -3.67
CA VAL A 243 16.64 -19.91 -4.65
C VAL A 243 16.53 -18.38 -4.58
N LEU A 244 15.51 -17.84 -3.88
CA LEU A 244 15.32 -16.42 -3.63
C LEU A 244 15.53 -16.01 -2.15
N LEU A 245 16.07 -16.89 -1.31
CA LEU A 245 16.30 -16.62 0.12
C LEU A 245 17.21 -15.41 0.34
N SER A 246 18.26 -15.25 -0.47
CA SER A 246 19.17 -14.09 -0.43
C SER A 246 18.49 -12.77 -0.80
N LYS A 247 17.33 -12.82 -1.45
CA LYS A 247 16.50 -11.66 -1.78
C LYS A 247 15.36 -11.43 -0.80
N GLY A 248 15.32 -12.19 0.30
CA GLY A 248 14.34 -12.04 1.37
C GLY A 248 13.05 -12.86 1.19
N MET A 249 12.94 -13.72 0.17
CA MET A 249 11.84 -14.68 0.05
C MET A 249 12.12 -15.89 0.93
N PRO A 250 11.34 -16.15 2.00
CA PRO A 250 11.58 -17.30 2.87
C PRO A 250 11.46 -18.64 2.14
N GLN A 251 12.25 -19.61 2.58
CA GLN A 251 12.07 -21.00 2.17
C GLN A 251 11.09 -21.72 3.12
N PHE A 252 10.37 -22.68 2.56
CA PHE A 252 9.35 -23.51 3.19
C PHE A 252 9.69 -24.99 2.96
N PRO A 253 10.79 -25.50 3.56
CA PRO A 253 11.28 -26.86 3.31
C PRO A 253 10.32 -27.96 3.77
N GLY A 254 9.28 -27.61 4.54
CA GLY A 254 8.22 -28.53 4.94
C GLY A 254 7.13 -28.76 3.89
N PHE A 255 7.10 -27.97 2.80
CA PHE A 255 6.09 -28.14 1.76
C PHE A 255 6.39 -29.33 0.85
N THR A 256 5.37 -30.16 0.61
CA THR A 256 5.44 -31.24 -0.37
C THR A 256 5.20 -30.70 -1.80
N ARG A 257 5.56 -31.50 -2.82
CA ARG A 257 5.28 -31.12 -4.22
C ARG A 257 3.80 -30.92 -4.48
N GLU A 258 2.96 -31.71 -3.83
CA GLU A 258 1.51 -31.55 -3.88
C GLU A 258 1.08 -30.20 -3.31
N GLN A 259 1.55 -29.82 -2.13
CA GLN A 259 1.22 -28.54 -1.49
C GLN A 259 1.69 -27.34 -2.33
N VAL A 260 2.89 -27.40 -2.90
CA VAL A 260 3.35 -26.37 -3.85
C VAL A 260 2.47 -26.33 -5.09
N GLY A 261 2.04 -27.49 -5.61
CA GLY A 261 1.08 -27.58 -6.71
C GLY A 261 -0.30 -26.99 -6.38
N GLN A 262 -0.75 -27.11 -5.14
CA GLN A 262 -2.00 -26.51 -4.66
C GLN A 262 -1.88 -24.98 -4.55
N ILE A 263 -0.80 -24.47 -3.97
CA ILE A 263 -0.50 -23.03 -3.93
C ILE A 263 -0.45 -22.46 -5.35
N TYR A 264 0.23 -23.16 -6.27
CA TYR A 264 0.24 -22.83 -7.69
C TYR A 264 -1.19 -22.72 -8.25
N SER A 265 -2.02 -23.74 -8.05
CA SER A 265 -3.40 -23.76 -8.54
C SER A 265 -4.22 -22.59 -8.01
N TYR A 266 -4.06 -22.23 -6.74
CA TYR A 266 -4.73 -21.07 -6.15
C TYR A 266 -4.29 -19.75 -6.80
N ILE A 267 -2.98 -19.54 -6.99
CA ILE A 267 -2.45 -18.34 -7.65
C ILE A 267 -3.02 -18.22 -9.07
N ARG A 268 -3.03 -19.31 -9.84
CA ARG A 268 -3.53 -19.33 -11.23
C ARG A 268 -5.05 -19.10 -11.29
N ALA A 269 -5.81 -19.70 -10.39
CA ALA A 269 -7.25 -19.43 -10.27
C ALA A 269 -7.52 -17.94 -9.96
N GLY A 270 -6.73 -17.33 -9.07
CA GLY A 270 -6.83 -15.91 -8.77
C GLY A 270 -6.46 -15.00 -9.95
N ALA A 271 -5.48 -15.40 -10.76
CA ALA A 271 -5.13 -14.70 -11.99
C ALA A 271 -6.28 -14.71 -13.01
N ARG A 272 -6.88 -15.87 -13.27
CA ARG A 272 -8.05 -16.01 -14.16
C ARG A 272 -9.25 -15.19 -13.69
N LYS A 273 -9.56 -15.26 -12.40
CA LYS A 273 -10.66 -14.48 -11.80
C LYS A 273 -10.48 -12.98 -12.03
N GLU A 274 -9.25 -12.48 -11.95
CA GLU A 274 -8.96 -11.08 -12.21
C GLU A 274 -9.09 -10.73 -13.70
N LEU A 275 -8.60 -11.58 -14.62
CA LEU A 275 -8.79 -11.39 -16.06
C LEU A 275 -10.29 -11.35 -16.43
N GLU A 276 -11.09 -12.30 -15.94
CA GLU A 276 -12.55 -12.30 -16.13
C GLU A 276 -13.22 -11.03 -15.59
N ARG A 277 -12.74 -10.51 -14.46
CA ARG A 277 -13.23 -9.24 -13.88
C ARG A 277 -12.93 -8.06 -14.80
N GLN A 278 -11.72 -8.00 -15.34
CA GLN A 278 -11.29 -6.95 -16.27
C GLN A 278 -12.08 -7.00 -17.59
N GLU A 279 -12.33 -8.19 -18.12
CA GLU A 279 -13.17 -8.38 -19.31
C GLU A 279 -14.61 -7.89 -19.09
N LYS A 280 -15.23 -8.25 -17.95
CA LYS A 280 -16.59 -7.82 -17.59
C LYS A 280 -16.68 -6.31 -17.37
N GLY A 281 -15.67 -5.71 -16.71
CA GLY A 281 -15.60 -4.27 -16.48
C GLY A 281 -15.37 -3.44 -17.75
N SER A 282 -14.79 -4.05 -18.78
CA SER A 282 -14.53 -3.41 -20.08
C SER A 282 -15.72 -3.46 -21.04
N GLN A 283 -16.82 -4.14 -20.68
CA GLN A 283 -18.02 -4.18 -21.50
C GLN A 283 -18.80 -2.85 -21.42
N PRO A 284 -19.28 -2.30 -22.55
CA PRO A 284 -19.85 -0.95 -22.64
C PRO A 284 -21.09 -0.66 -21.77
N GLY A 285 -21.70 -1.66 -21.13
CA GLY A 285 -22.86 -1.49 -20.24
C GLY A 285 -22.54 -1.13 -18.79
N ALA A 286 -21.30 -1.35 -18.30
CA ALA A 286 -20.93 -1.09 -16.90
C ALA A 286 -20.54 0.38 -16.64
N ALA A 287 -20.13 1.11 -17.69
CA ALA A 287 -19.72 2.52 -17.59
C ALA A 287 -20.91 3.49 -17.47
N GLU A 288 -22.10 3.12 -17.98
CA GLU A 288 -23.30 3.97 -17.92
C GLU A 288 -23.97 4.01 -16.53
N GLU A 289 -23.74 3.01 -15.68
CA GLU A 289 -24.28 2.99 -14.31
C GLU A 289 -23.52 3.93 -13.37
N LYS A 290 -22.19 4.08 -13.54
CA LYS A 290 -21.39 5.03 -12.75
C LYS A 290 -21.63 6.49 -13.14
N SER A 291 -22.03 6.80 -14.37
CA SER A 291 -22.30 8.18 -14.77
C SER A 291 -23.67 8.69 -14.31
N ARG A 292 -24.63 7.80 -14.00
CA ARG A 292 -25.96 8.18 -13.51
C ARG A 292 -26.03 8.43 -12.01
N SER A 293 -25.07 7.93 -11.22
CA SER A 293 -25.03 8.18 -9.77
C SER A 293 -24.32 9.48 -9.37
N ILE A 294 -23.59 10.12 -10.29
CA ILE A 294 -22.84 11.37 -10.02
C ILE A 294 -23.68 12.63 -10.35
N SER A 295 -24.81 12.51 -11.04
CA SER A 295 -25.65 13.66 -11.45
C SER A 295 -26.92 13.84 -10.61
N ALA A 296 -27.06 13.18 -9.46
CA ALA A 296 -28.18 13.38 -8.55
C ALA A 296 -27.68 13.33 -7.09
N GLY A 297 -27.23 14.49 -6.61
CA GLY A 297 -26.80 14.73 -5.23
C GLY A 297 -26.39 16.18 -5.05
#